data_AF-A0A428IVX7-F1
#
_entry.id   AF-A0A428IVX7-F1
#
_cell.length_a   1.000
_cell.length_b   1.000
_cell.length_c   1.000
_cell.angle_alpha   90.00
_cell.angle_beta   90.00
_cell.angle_gamma   90.00
#
_symmetry.space_group_name_H-M   'P 1'
#
loop_
_entity.id
_entity.type
_entity.pdbx_description
1 polymer ?
#
loop_
_entity_poly.entity_id
_entity_poly.type
_entity_poly.pdbx_seq_one_letter_code
_entity_poly.pdbx_strand_id
1 'polypeptide(L)'
;MKQSFKTSKLYYGFPIFILGYQDQNFEQNITTCSSSYSLGDWLVIGVGAEENAAEQIKHYQKFTVNIPDENFMLEMEQAGFISH
;
A
#
# COMPACT_ATOMS: atom_id res chain seq x y z
N MET A 1 11.55 -6.89 -32.51
CA MET A 1 12.87 -6.67 -31.88
C MET A 1 12.61 -6.12 -30.48
N LYS A 2 13.19 -6.70 -29.42
CA LYS A 2 13.00 -6.19 -28.05
C LYS A 2 13.82 -4.91 -27.86
N GLN A 3 13.27 -3.93 -27.16
CA GLN A 3 13.92 -2.66 -26.86
C GLN A 3 14.18 -2.55 -25.35
N SER A 4 15.36 -2.06 -24.98
CA SER A 4 15.67 -1.76 -23.58
C SER A 4 14.91 -0.52 -23.14
N PHE A 5 14.25 -0.59 -21.99
CA PHE A 5 13.58 0.53 -21.35
C PHE A 5 14.34 0.96 -20.10
N LYS A 6 14.77 2.23 -20.03
CA LYS A 6 15.53 2.75 -18.89
C LYS A 6 14.55 3.07 -17.76
N THR A 7 14.37 2.14 -16.84
CA THR A 7 13.53 2.30 -15.64
C THR A 7 14.18 1.66 -14.42
N SER A 8 13.92 2.21 -13.23
CA SER A 8 14.34 1.62 -11.95
C SER A 8 13.32 0.60 -11.41
N LYS A 9 12.05 0.71 -11.83
CA LYS A 9 10.95 -0.17 -11.41
C LYS A 9 9.93 -0.29 -12.55
N LEU A 10 9.49 -1.51 -12.86
CA LEU A 10 8.38 -1.75 -13.79
C LEU A 10 7.55 -2.92 -13.26
N TYR A 11 6.39 -2.58 -12.70
CA TYR A 11 5.41 -3.52 -12.17
C TYR A 11 4.13 -3.35 -12.97
N TYR A 12 3.91 -4.23 -13.95
CA TYR A 12 2.73 -4.17 -14.80
C TYR A 12 1.64 -5.07 -14.24
N GLY A 13 0.41 -4.54 -14.11
CA GLY A 13 -0.75 -5.31 -13.66
C GLY A 13 -0.75 -5.67 -12.17
N PHE A 14 -0.02 -4.92 -11.34
CA PHE A 14 -0.08 -5.10 -9.88
C PHE A 14 -1.36 -4.47 -9.32
N PRO A 15 -1.95 -5.07 -8.27
CA PRO A 15 -3.13 -4.50 -7.63
C PRO A 15 -2.80 -3.16 -6.97
N ILE A 16 -3.75 -2.25 -6.98
CA ILE A 16 -3.78 -1.08 -6.11
C ILE A 16 -4.78 -1.38 -5.00
N PHE A 17 -4.38 -1.18 -3.76
CA PHE A 17 -5.21 -1.48 -2.60
C PHE A 17 -4.92 -0.52 -1.46
N ILE A 18 -5.83 -0.47 -0.48
CA ILE A 18 -5.70 0.38 0.70
C ILE A 18 -5.34 -0.48 1.91
N LEU A 19 -4.27 -0.10 2.60
CA LEU A 19 -4.00 -0.54 3.96
C LEU A 19 -4.75 0.36 4.93
N GLY A 20 -5.66 -0.21 5.73
CA GLY A 20 -6.26 0.49 6.87
C GLY A 20 -5.63 0.02 8.18
N TYR A 21 -5.20 0.94 9.02
CA TYR A 21 -4.48 0.62 10.26
C TYR A 21 -4.84 1.58 11.40
N GLN A 22 -4.62 1.14 12.63
CA GLN A 22 -4.80 1.96 13.82
C GLN A 22 -3.64 2.96 13.93
N ASP A 23 -3.92 4.17 14.37
CA ASP A 23 -2.95 5.27 14.47
C ASP A 23 -3.01 5.92 15.85
N GLN A 24 -1.85 6.25 16.43
CA GLN A 24 -1.77 6.85 17.76
C GLN A 24 -2.28 8.31 17.81
N ASN A 25 -2.13 9.05 16.71
CA ASN A 25 -2.49 10.47 16.62
C ASN A 25 -3.91 10.68 16.09
N PHE A 26 -4.37 9.79 15.20
CA PHE A 26 -5.63 9.96 14.45
C PHE A 26 -6.66 8.84 14.67
N GLU A 27 -6.41 7.93 15.62
CA GLU A 27 -7.18 6.72 15.91
C GLU A 27 -7.16 5.67 14.78
N GLN A 28 -7.41 6.06 13.54
CA GLN A 28 -7.35 5.22 12.33
C GLN A 28 -6.73 6.01 11.19
N ASN A 29 -6.01 5.30 10.31
CA ASN A 29 -5.39 5.89 9.15
C ASN A 29 -5.40 4.91 7.96
N ILE A 30 -5.19 5.43 6.77
CA ILE A 30 -5.15 4.65 5.53
C ILE A 30 -3.93 5.03 4.69
N THR A 31 -3.40 4.10 3.91
CA THR A 31 -2.41 4.40 2.88
C THR A 31 -2.59 3.49 1.66
N THR A 32 -2.33 4.04 0.48
CA THR A 32 -2.38 3.27 -0.78
C THR A 32 -1.09 2.49 -0.97
N CYS A 33 -1.23 1.22 -1.31
CA CYS A 33 -0.12 0.33 -1.61
C CYS A 33 -0.34 -0.44 -2.91
N SER A 34 0.77 -0.83 -3.53
CA SER A 34 0.80 -1.69 -4.72
C SER A 34 1.86 -2.79 -4.66
N SER A 35 2.87 -2.63 -3.80
CA SER A 35 3.95 -3.61 -3.66
C SER A 35 3.45 -4.81 -2.87
N SER A 36 3.04 -5.86 -3.56
CA SER A 36 2.52 -7.06 -2.92
C SER A 36 2.74 -8.33 -3.75
N TYR A 37 2.72 -9.48 -3.07
CA TYR A 37 2.65 -10.80 -3.69
C TYR A 37 2.10 -11.83 -2.69
N SER A 38 1.53 -12.92 -3.19
CA SER A 38 1.13 -14.06 -2.37
C SER A 38 2.32 -14.98 -2.08
N LEU A 39 2.45 -15.46 -0.85
CA LEU A 39 3.42 -16.47 -0.45
C LEU A 39 2.71 -17.58 0.34
N GLY A 40 2.26 -18.63 -0.36
CA GLY A 40 1.39 -19.65 0.22
C GLY A 40 0.07 -19.03 0.68
N ASP A 41 -0.28 -19.22 1.95
CA ASP A 41 -1.48 -18.64 2.57
C ASP A 41 -1.28 -17.18 3.05
N TRP A 42 -0.11 -16.59 2.78
CA TRP A 42 0.22 -15.22 3.20
C TRP A 42 0.10 -14.22 2.06
N LEU A 43 -0.36 -13.01 2.39
CA LEU A 43 -0.14 -11.83 1.57
C LEU A 43 1.09 -11.09 2.11
N VAL A 44 2.11 -10.93 1.26
CA VAL A 44 3.31 -10.17 1.59
C VAL A 44 3.20 -8.79 0.96
N ILE A 45 3.42 -7.75 1.76
CA ILE A 45 3.24 -6.35 1.38
C ILE A 45 4.50 -5.56 1.71
N GLY A 46 4.99 -4.79 0.75
CA GLY A 46 6.09 -3.85 0.94
C GLY A 46 5.58 -2.50 1.42
N VAL A 47 6.09 -2.02 2.56
CA VAL A 47 5.80 -0.69 3.11
C VAL A 47 7.11 0.06 3.32
N GLY A 48 7.14 1.35 3.03
CA GLY A 48 8.31 2.20 3.28
C GLY A 48 8.68 2.18 4.76
N ALA A 49 9.93 1.85 5.10
CA ALA A 49 10.33 1.65 6.50
C ALA A 49 10.22 2.91 7.38
N GLU A 50 10.25 4.09 6.75
CA GLU A 50 10.17 5.42 7.37
C GLU A 50 8.75 6.03 7.30
N GLU A 51 7.77 5.30 6.75
CA GLU A 51 6.38 5.78 6.67
C GLU A 51 5.60 5.48 7.95
N ASN A 52 4.62 6.34 8.25
CA ASN A 52 3.75 6.19 9.43
C ASN A 52 3.06 4.80 9.46
N ALA A 53 2.62 4.29 8.31
CA ALA A 53 2.05 2.95 8.21
C ALA A 53 2.99 1.85 8.74
N ALA A 54 4.30 1.92 8.46
CA ALA A 54 5.24 0.93 8.95
C ALA A 54 5.42 1.01 10.47
N GLU A 55 5.46 2.21 11.03
CA GLU A 55 5.55 2.43 12.47
C GLU A 55 4.30 1.93 13.20
N GLN A 56 3.12 2.39 12.77
CA GLN A 56 1.86 2.09 13.45
C GLN A 56 1.45 0.62 13.30
N ILE A 57 1.65 0.01 12.13
CA ILE A 57 1.37 -1.43 11.94
C ILE A 57 2.31 -2.27 12.81
N LYS A 58 3.59 -1.89 12.95
CA LYS A 58 4.50 -2.57 13.88
C LYS A 58 4.07 -2.38 15.34
N HIS A 59 3.54 -1.22 15.71
CA HIS A 59 3.07 -0.99 17.08
C HIS A 59 1.81 -1.82 17.39
N TYR A 60 0.79 -1.77 16.53
CA TYR A 60 -0.52 -2.38 16.78
C TYR A 60 -0.65 -3.83 16.30
N GLN A 61 0.27 -4.31 15.48
CA GLN A 61 0.31 -5.69 14.96
C GLN A 61 -0.98 -6.14 14.23
N LYS A 62 -1.71 -5.18 13.65
CA LYS A 62 -2.94 -5.43 12.91
C LYS A 62 -3.14 -4.36 11.84
N PHE A 63 -3.71 -4.77 10.72
CA PHE A 63 -4.14 -3.90 9.64
C PHE A 63 -5.19 -4.63 8.80
N THR A 64 -5.83 -3.91 7.89
CA THR A 64 -6.78 -4.43 6.91
C THR A 64 -6.25 -4.20 5.50
N VAL A 65 -6.66 -5.06 4.58
CA VAL A 65 -6.42 -4.89 3.15
C VAL A 65 -7.78 -4.69 2.50
N ASN A 66 -7.97 -3.54 1.87
CA ASN A 66 -9.23 -3.18 1.23
C ASN A 66 -8.98 -3.08 -0.27
N ILE A 67 -9.82 -3.77 -1.05
CA ILE A 67 -9.77 -3.78 -2.52
C ILE A 67 -10.96 -2.95 -3.01
N PRO A 68 -10.79 -1.64 -3.22
CA PRO A 68 -11.86 -0.81 -3.75
C PRO A 68 -12.06 -1.05 -5.25
N ASP A 69 -13.22 -0.63 -5.76
CA ASP A 69 -13.52 -0.60 -7.18
C ASP A 69 -13.11 0.73 -7.83
N GLU A 70 -13.36 0.86 -9.14
CA GLU A 70 -12.98 2.04 -9.92
C GLU A 70 -13.65 3.35 -9.45
N ASN A 71 -14.71 3.30 -8.66
CA ASN A 71 -15.39 4.50 -8.17
C ASN A 71 -14.57 5.23 -7.11
N PHE A 72 -13.56 4.59 -6.52
CA PHE A 72 -12.69 5.16 -5.47
C PHE A 72 -11.28 5.49 -5.97
N MET A 73 -11.09 5.60 -7.30
CA MET A 73 -9.76 5.84 -7.88
C MET A 73 -9.12 7.14 -7.39
N LEU A 74 -9.92 8.19 -7.17
CA LEU A 74 -9.42 9.47 -6.67
C LEU A 74 -8.97 9.36 -5.22
N GLU A 75 -9.75 8.70 -4.37
CA GLU A 75 -9.46 8.48 -2.97
C GLU A 75 -8.21 7.59 -2.80
N MET A 76 -8.07 6.57 -3.64
CA MET A 76 -6.86 5.76 -3.70
C MET A 76 -5.64 6.58 -4.10
N GLU A 77 -5.76 7.49 -5.05
CA GLU A 77 -4.64 8.35 -5.42
C GLU A 77 -4.25 9.26 -4.23
N GLN A 78 -5.23 9.89 -3.59
CA GLN A 78 -5.01 10.80 -2.46
C GLN A 78 -4.37 10.11 -1.25
N ALA A 79 -4.83 8.91 -0.89
CA ALA A 79 -4.28 8.14 0.22
C ALA A 79 -2.84 7.64 -0.02
N GLY A 80 -2.33 7.69 -1.26
CA GLY A 80 -0.94 7.36 -1.58
C GLY A 80 0.04 8.54 -1.53
N PHE A 81 -0.46 9.78 -1.54
CA PHE A 81 0.39 10.98 -1.58
C PHE A 81 0.57 11.66 -0.23
N ILE A 82 -0.33 11.41 0.71
CA ILE A 82 -0.39 12.12 1.99
C ILE A 82 -0.07 11.13 3.11
N SER A 83 1.10 11.30 3.75
CA SER A 83 1.43 10.64 5.00
C SER A 83 1.34 11.69 6.11
N HIS A 84 0.52 11.41 7.12
CA HIS A 84 0.50 12.12 8.40
C HIS A 84 0.96 11.18 9.51
#